data_AF-A0A8J1VWG4-F1
#
_entry.id   AF-A0A8J1VWG4-F1
#
_cell.length_a   1.000
_cell.length_b   1.000
_cell.length_c   1.000
_cell.angle_alpha   90.00
_cell.angle_beta   90.00
_cell.angle_gamma   90.00
#
_symmetry.space_group_name_H-M   'P 1'
#
loop_
_entity.id
_entity.type
_entity.pdbx_description
1 polymer ?
#
loop_
_entity_poly.entity_id
_entity_poly.type
_entity_poly.pdbx_seq_one_letter_code
_entity_poly.pdbx_strand_id
1 'polypeptide(L)'
;MSEPAILHHSFDLLCAFDEVVSLGYKENVSLSQVRSVLEGESHEEKIQDIIARNKEAEAKEELKRRAKQLEMQRREQQKRASGQGYPSSMGGMAGGYMPAPRYETPAASEYRTPSPAPTASKPAFKGAGMKLGRKGKQSDLISALGGDAEVESEVEAEPEPKVEATEVSTDVLEKVEQER
;
A
#
# COMPACT_ATOMS: atom_id res chain seq x y z
N MET A 1 38.53 17.84 -13.34
CA MET A 1 37.28 18.61 -13.14
C MET A 1 37.39 19.93 -13.87
N SER A 2 36.38 20.32 -14.64
CA SER A 2 36.28 21.64 -15.27
C SER A 2 35.42 22.56 -14.40
N GLU A 3 35.64 23.88 -14.49
CA GLU A 3 34.82 24.88 -13.78
C GLU A 3 33.29 24.69 -13.99
N PRO A 4 32.79 24.40 -15.20
CA PRO A 4 31.37 24.12 -15.41
C PRO A 4 30.86 22.92 -14.60
N ALA A 5 31.67 21.87 -14.40
CA ALA A 5 31.28 20.71 -13.60
C ALA A 5 31.17 21.06 -12.10
N ILE A 6 32.03 21.94 -11.60
CA ILE A 6 31.97 22.41 -10.20
C ILE A 6 30.70 23.25 -10.00
N LEU A 7 30.38 24.13 -10.95
CA LEU A 7 29.16 24.94 -10.91
C LEU A 7 27.90 24.07 -11.00
N HIS A 8 27.91 23.01 -11.80
CA HIS A 8 26.81 22.06 -11.90
C HIS A 8 26.50 21.38 -10.55
N HIS A 9 27.53 21.10 -9.75
CA HIS A 9 27.40 20.44 -8.44
C HIS A 9 27.52 21.40 -7.24
N SER A 10 27.38 22.71 -7.45
CA SER A 10 27.67 23.69 -6.39
C SER A 10 26.77 23.54 -5.16
N PHE A 11 25.51 23.14 -5.35
CA PHE A 11 24.57 22.91 -4.25
C PHE A 11 24.87 21.61 -3.50
N ASP A 12 25.17 20.52 -4.22
CA ASP A 12 25.56 19.25 -3.61
C ASP A 12 26.82 19.42 -2.75
N LEU A 13 27.80 20.19 -3.25
CA LEU A 13 29.03 20.50 -2.53
C LEU A 13 28.79 21.36 -1.28
N LEU A 14 27.88 22.34 -1.37
CA LEU A 14 27.50 23.17 -0.24
C LEU A 14 26.81 22.34 0.84
N CYS A 15 25.82 21.52 0.47
CA CYS A 15 25.13 20.64 1.39
C CYS A 15 26.07 19.59 1.99
N ALA A 16 26.98 19.01 1.19
CA ALA A 16 28.00 18.08 1.69
C ALA A 16 28.89 18.73 2.75
N PHE A 17 29.19 20.03 2.60
CA PHE A 17 30.06 20.76 3.51
C PHE A 17 29.42 20.93 4.89
N ASP A 18 28.12 21.22 4.95
CA ASP A 18 27.37 21.34 6.20
C ASP A 18 27.36 20.02 7.00
N GLU A 19 27.39 18.87 6.31
CA GLU A 19 27.49 17.55 6.96
C GLU A 19 28.89 17.22 7.50
N VAL A 20 29.94 17.81 6.91
CA VAL A 20 31.34 17.57 7.29
C VAL A 20 31.82 18.54 8.36
N VAL A 21 31.26 19.75 8.41
CA VAL A 21 31.67 20.81 9.34
C VAL A 21 30.48 21.36 10.11
N SER A 22 30.51 21.22 11.44
CA SER A 22 29.48 21.75 12.34
C SER A 22 30.10 22.70 13.35
N LEU A 23 29.52 23.90 13.50
CA LEU A 23 29.98 24.95 14.44
C LEU A 23 31.48 25.30 14.32
N GLY A 24 32.08 25.12 13.13
CA GLY A 24 33.50 25.36 12.87
C GLY A 24 34.44 24.19 13.21
N TYR A 25 33.89 23.04 13.63
CA TYR A 25 34.63 21.81 13.87
C TYR A 25 34.34 20.78 12.77
N LYS A 26 35.36 20.00 12.41
CA LYS A 26 35.19 18.87 11.50
C LYS A 26 34.50 17.71 12.24
N GLU A 27 33.38 17.25 11.70
CA GLU A 27 32.68 16.06 12.16
C GLU A 27 33.38 14.78 11.67
N ASN A 28 33.33 13.73 12.48
CA ASN A 28 33.93 12.44 12.12
C ASN A 28 32.93 11.58 11.34
N VAL A 29 32.66 11.98 10.10
CA VAL A 29 31.72 11.30 9.19
C VAL A 29 32.45 10.68 8.00
N SER A 30 31.97 9.53 7.54
CA SER A 30 32.49 8.85 6.35
C SER A 30 31.83 9.38 5.08
N LEU A 31 32.52 9.25 3.93
CA LEU A 31 31.97 9.62 2.62
C LEU A 31 30.72 8.80 2.23
N SER A 32 30.52 7.63 2.83
CA SER A 32 29.30 6.85 2.61
C SER A 32 28.12 7.48 3.34
N GLN A 33 28.32 7.92 4.59
CA GLN A 33 27.28 8.58 5.38
C GLN A 33 26.88 9.92 4.77
N VAL A 34 27.85 10.74 4.34
CA VAL A 34 27.56 12.02 3.67
C VAL A 34 26.72 11.78 2.41
N ARG A 35 27.02 10.74 1.62
CA ARG A 35 26.20 10.39 0.45
C ARG A 35 24.78 9.99 0.81
N SER A 36 24.60 9.12 1.80
CA SER A 36 23.26 8.70 2.25
C SER A 36 22.43 9.88 2.79
N VAL A 37 23.06 10.83 3.50
CA VAL A 37 22.38 12.03 3.97
C VAL A 37 21.99 12.96 2.81
N LEU A 38 22.88 13.12 1.81
CA LEU A 38 22.59 13.91 0.61
C LEU A 38 21.51 13.30 -0.28
N GLU A 39 21.47 11.98 -0.40
CA GLU A 39 20.42 11.24 -1.11
C GLU A 39 19.05 11.44 -0.44
N GLY A 40 19.04 11.83 0.83
CA GLY A 40 17.83 12.11 1.59
C GLY A 40 17.01 10.84 1.87
N GLU A 41 17.59 9.65 1.70
CA GLU A 41 16.90 8.39 1.98
C GLU A 41 16.55 8.30 3.47
N SER A 42 15.28 8.53 3.79
CA SER A 42 14.77 8.30 5.14
C SER A 42 14.38 6.83 5.31
N HIS A 43 14.96 6.16 6.30
CA HIS A 43 14.52 4.82 6.70
C HIS A 43 13.02 4.76 7.01
N GLU A 44 12.48 5.82 7.62
CA GLU A 44 11.07 5.92 7.95
C GLU A 44 10.20 6.00 6.68
N GLU A 45 10.61 6.78 5.68
CA GLU A 45 9.92 6.87 4.40
C GLU A 45 9.83 5.50 3.71
N LYS A 46 10.95 4.77 3.68
CA LYS A 46 11.01 3.41 3.12
C LYS A 46 10.03 2.44 3.80
N ILE A 47 9.89 2.54 5.13
CA ILE A 47 8.93 1.73 5.88
C ILE A 47 7.49 2.08 5.48
N GLN A 48 7.15 3.37 5.40
CA GLN A 48 5.80 3.79 5.02
C GLN A 48 5.46 3.41 3.58
N ASP A 49 6.42 3.51 2.67
CA ASP A 49 6.27 3.06 1.29
C ASP A 49 6.01 1.56 1.18
N ILE A 50 6.68 0.74 2.00
CA ILE A 50 6.43 -0.71 2.07
C ILE A 50 5.03 -0.96 2.62
N ILE A 51 4.62 -0.28 3.69
CA ILE A 51 3.28 -0.41 4.28
C ILE A 51 2.20 -0.02 3.26
N ALA A 52 2.39 1.08 2.53
CA ALA A 52 1.46 1.55 1.52
C ALA A 52 1.32 0.54 0.37
N ARG A 53 2.45 0.05 -0.15
CA ARG A 53 2.46 -1.00 -1.20
C ARG A 53 1.81 -2.30 -0.73
N ASN A 54 2.07 -2.72 0.51
CA ASN A 54 1.44 -3.93 1.07
C ASN A 54 -0.07 -3.76 1.26
N LYS A 55 -0.53 -2.61 1.74
CA LYS A 55 -1.96 -2.30 1.86
C LYS A 55 -2.66 -2.29 0.51
N GLU A 56 -2.03 -1.71 -0.51
CA GLU A 56 -2.57 -1.70 -1.87
C GLU A 56 -2.67 -3.13 -2.44
N ALA A 57 -1.61 -3.94 -2.25
CA ALA A 57 -1.59 -5.33 -2.69
C ALA A 57 -2.67 -6.17 -2.00
N GLU A 58 -2.83 -6.03 -0.68
CA GLU A 58 -3.87 -6.71 0.10
C GLU A 58 -5.27 -6.31 -0.38
N ALA A 59 -5.53 -5.01 -0.55
CA ALA A 59 -6.81 -4.52 -1.04
C ALA A 59 -7.13 -5.05 -2.45
N LYS A 60 -6.13 -5.12 -3.33
CA LYS A 60 -6.28 -5.63 -4.70
C LYS A 60 -6.56 -7.14 -4.71
N GLU A 61 -5.89 -7.90 -3.86
CA GLU A 61 -6.13 -9.33 -3.72
C GLU A 61 -7.51 -9.62 -3.12
N GLU A 62 -7.91 -8.88 -2.08
CA GLU A 62 -9.22 -9.02 -1.47
C GLU A 62 -10.35 -8.68 -2.45
N LEU A 63 -10.20 -7.59 -3.21
CA LEU A 63 -11.16 -7.22 -4.27
C LEU A 63 -11.28 -8.34 -5.30
N LYS A 64 -10.15 -8.90 -5.77
CA LYS A 64 -10.14 -10.02 -6.73
C LYS A 64 -10.80 -11.27 -6.14
N ARG A 65 -10.59 -11.56 -4.85
CA ARG A 65 -11.21 -12.69 -4.16
C ARG A 65 -12.73 -12.52 -4.03
N ARG A 66 -13.19 -11.34 -3.60
CA ARG A 66 -14.62 -11.01 -3.49
C ARG A 66 -15.31 -11.03 -4.85
N ALA A 67 -14.68 -10.50 -5.89
CA ALA A 67 -15.21 -10.53 -7.25
C ALA A 67 -15.43 -11.97 -7.77
N LYS A 68 -14.44 -12.86 -7.57
CA LYS A 68 -14.56 -14.28 -7.94
C LYS A 68 -15.69 -14.99 -7.18
N GLN A 69 -15.85 -14.71 -5.89
CA GLN A 69 -16.92 -15.30 -5.09
C GLN A 69 -18.31 -14.83 -5.56
N LEU A 70 -18.45 -13.55 -5.87
CA LEU A 70 -19.70 -12.98 -6.37
C LEU A 70 -20.05 -13.53 -7.77
N GLU A 71 -19.06 -13.68 -8.65
CA GLU A 71 -19.24 -14.28 -9.97
C GLU A 71 -19.65 -15.76 -9.87
N MET A 72 -19.01 -16.54 -8.99
CA MET A 72 -19.36 -17.93 -8.77
C MET A 72 -20.80 -18.08 -8.25
N GLN A 73 -21.20 -17.27 -7.27
CA GLN A 73 -22.58 -17.25 -6.77
C GLN A 73 -23.57 -16.86 -7.87
N ARG A 74 -23.27 -15.83 -8.67
CA ARG A 74 -24.13 -15.42 -9.79
C ARG A 74 -24.28 -16.53 -10.83
N ARG A 75 -23.18 -17.22 -11.17
CA ARG A 75 -23.18 -18.34 -12.11
C ARG A 75 -23.97 -19.54 -11.58
N GLU A 76 -23.86 -19.85 -10.28
CA GLU A 76 -24.60 -20.93 -9.64
C GLU A 76 -26.10 -20.63 -9.56
N GLN A 77 -26.49 -19.40 -9.21
CA GLN A 77 -27.87 -18.95 -9.22
C GLN A 77 -28.47 -18.98 -10.62
N GLN A 78 -27.74 -18.55 -11.65
CA GLN A 78 -28.19 -18.62 -13.04
C GLN A 78 -28.37 -20.07 -13.51
N LYS A 79 -27.46 -20.98 -13.14
CA LYS A 79 -27.58 -22.41 -13.45
C LYS A 79 -28.77 -23.07 -12.74
N ARG A 80 -29.02 -22.74 -11.46
CA ARG A 80 -30.21 -23.23 -10.73
C ARG A 80 -31.51 -22.64 -11.29
N ALA A 81 -31.51 -21.37 -11.69
CA ALA A 81 -32.65 -20.75 -12.37
C ALA A 81 -32.93 -21.36 -13.75
N SER A 82 -31.91 -21.89 -14.44
CA SER A 82 -32.09 -22.61 -15.72
C SER A 82 -32.51 -24.08 -15.55
N GLY A 83 -32.45 -24.64 -14.34
CA GLY A 83 -32.73 -26.06 -14.06
C GLY A 83 -34.12 -26.36 -13.49
N GLN A 84 -34.82 -25.35 -12.94
CA GLN A 84 -36.22 -25.47 -12.54
C GLN A 84 -37.09 -24.75 -13.57
N GLY A 85 -37.75 -25.52 -14.42
CA GLY A 85 -38.82 -25.02 -15.27
C GLY A 85 -39.90 -24.34 -14.43
N TYR A 86 -39.90 -23.02 -14.44
CA TYR A 86 -41.08 -22.21 -14.12
C TYR A 86 -41.35 -21.30 -15.31
N PRO A 87 -42.52 -21.41 -15.96
CA PRO A 87 -42.97 -20.45 -16.96
C PRO A 87 -43.53 -19.22 -16.25
N SER A 88 -43.61 -18.10 -16.98
CA SER A 88 -44.22 -16.82 -16.57
C SER A 88 -43.27 -15.91 -15.78
N SER A 89 -43.04 -14.66 -16.15
CA SER A 89 -44.00 -13.70 -16.67
C SER A 89 -43.34 -12.76 -17.66
N MET A 90 -43.83 -12.83 -18.90
CA MET A 90 -43.82 -11.74 -19.85
C MET A 90 -44.71 -10.64 -19.26
N GLY A 91 -44.11 -9.54 -18.81
CA GLY A 91 -44.91 -8.44 -18.25
C GLY A 91 -44.08 -7.21 -17.94
N GLY A 92 -44.40 -6.11 -18.63
CA GLY A 92 -44.10 -4.78 -18.10
C GLY A 92 -43.23 -3.91 -18.98
N MET A 93 -43.73 -3.63 -20.19
CA MET A 93 -43.54 -2.31 -20.81
C MET A 93 -43.93 -1.24 -19.78
N ALA A 94 -42.98 -0.48 -19.25
CA ALA A 94 -43.26 0.75 -18.53
C ALA A 94 -42.02 1.66 -18.58
N GLY A 95 -42.01 2.54 -19.58
CA GLY A 95 -41.10 3.66 -19.63
C GLY A 95 -41.29 4.55 -18.41
N GLY A 96 -40.35 4.48 -17.47
CA GLY A 96 -40.22 5.41 -16.37
C GLY A 96 -39.14 6.43 -16.71
N TYR A 97 -39.54 7.68 -16.88
CA TYR A 97 -38.66 8.83 -17.03
C TYR A 97 -37.64 8.86 -15.88
N MET A 98 -36.35 8.68 -16.18
CA MET A 98 -35.27 8.84 -15.21
C MET A 98 -34.91 10.33 -15.14
N PRO A 99 -35.12 11.03 -14.01
CA PRO A 99 -34.56 12.36 -13.85
C PRO A 99 -33.02 12.25 -13.74
N ALA A 100 -32.31 12.95 -14.62
CA ALA A 100 -30.85 13.02 -14.59
C ALA A 100 -30.37 13.55 -13.22
N PRO A 101 -29.34 12.94 -12.61
CA PRO A 101 -28.81 13.43 -11.34
C PRO A 101 -28.16 14.80 -11.59
N ARG A 102 -28.66 15.82 -10.89
CA ARG A 102 -27.99 17.13 -10.86
C ARG A 102 -26.70 16.99 -10.06
N TYR A 103 -25.60 17.32 -10.71
CA TYR A 103 -24.31 17.46 -10.05
C TYR A 103 -24.33 18.75 -9.23
N GLU A 104 -24.28 18.62 -7.91
CA GLU A 104 -24.07 19.74 -7.00
C GLU A 104 -22.57 19.82 -6.72
N THR A 105 -21.93 20.88 -7.22
CA THR A 105 -20.52 21.20 -6.93
C THR A 105 -20.33 21.37 -5.43
N PRO A 106 -19.46 20.59 -4.77
CA PRO A 106 -19.12 20.87 -3.38
C PRO A 106 -18.44 22.24 -3.31
N ALA A 107 -19.00 23.14 -2.51
CA ALA A 107 -18.35 24.39 -2.16
C ALA A 107 -16.95 24.09 -1.63
N ALA A 108 -15.95 24.83 -2.14
CA ALA A 108 -14.56 24.71 -1.74
C ALA A 108 -14.48 24.81 -0.21
N SER A 109 -14.05 23.73 0.44
CA SER A 109 -13.76 23.72 1.86
C SER A 109 -12.55 24.63 2.10
N GLU A 110 -12.80 25.78 2.71
CA GLU A 110 -11.74 26.62 3.28
C GLU A 110 -10.90 25.76 4.22
N TYR A 111 -9.58 25.79 4.01
CA TYR A 111 -8.61 25.11 4.85
C TYR A 111 -8.65 25.69 6.27
N ARG A 112 -9.38 25.01 7.16
CA ARG A 112 -9.35 25.28 8.60
C ARG A 112 -8.35 24.32 9.26
N THR A 113 -7.33 24.92 9.87
CA THR A 113 -6.31 24.27 10.71
C THR A 113 -6.94 23.33 11.76
N PRO A 114 -6.39 22.13 11.99
CA PRO A 114 -6.95 21.20 12.98
C PRO A 114 -6.66 21.66 14.41
N SER A 115 -7.71 22.14 15.09
CA SER A 115 -7.78 22.29 16.55
C SER A 115 -8.15 20.93 17.18
N PRO A 116 -7.67 20.59 18.40
CA PRO A 116 -7.88 19.28 19.01
C PRO A 116 -9.37 18.93 19.19
N ALA A 117 -9.68 17.66 18.92
CA ALA A 117 -11.01 17.09 18.75
C ALA A 117 -11.92 17.20 19.98
N PRO A 118 -13.23 17.51 19.81
CA PRO A 118 -14.23 17.24 20.82
C PRO A 118 -14.57 15.73 20.87
N THR A 119 -14.76 15.24 22.08
CA THR A 119 -15.07 13.85 22.43
C THR A 119 -16.30 13.31 21.68
N ALA A 120 -16.08 12.26 20.88
CA ALA A 120 -17.16 11.59 20.14
C ALA A 120 -18.08 10.82 21.11
N SER A 121 -19.33 11.26 21.21
CA SER A 121 -20.41 10.49 21.84
C SER A 121 -20.68 9.22 21.04
N LYS A 122 -20.66 8.06 21.71
CA LYS A 122 -20.97 6.74 21.13
C LYS A 122 -22.32 6.75 20.39
N PRO A 123 -22.45 6.22 19.16
CA PRO A 123 -23.74 6.09 18.52
C PRO A 123 -24.57 4.99 19.21
N ALA A 124 -25.78 5.34 19.64
CA ALA A 124 -26.74 4.40 20.19
C ALA A 124 -27.36 3.57 19.05
N PHE A 125 -26.98 2.30 18.94
CA PHE A 125 -27.58 1.36 17.98
C PHE A 125 -28.93 0.86 18.53
N LYS A 126 -30.03 1.54 18.20
CA LYS A 126 -31.40 1.01 18.33
C LYS A 126 -31.82 0.43 16.99
N GLY A 127 -31.44 -0.82 16.74
CA GLY A 127 -31.87 -1.58 15.57
C GLY A 127 -31.72 -3.07 15.83
N ALA A 128 -32.81 -3.82 15.72
CA ALA A 128 -32.80 -5.26 15.93
C ALA A 128 -31.88 -5.95 14.93
N GLY A 129 -30.79 -6.55 15.42
CA GLY A 129 -29.95 -7.43 14.62
C GLY A 129 -30.74 -8.65 14.12
N MET A 130 -30.33 -9.19 12.96
CA MET A 130 -30.93 -10.40 12.37
C MET A 130 -30.85 -11.56 13.35
N LYS A 131 -32.02 -12.08 13.78
CA LYS A 131 -32.10 -13.30 14.58
C LYS A 131 -31.76 -14.51 13.72
N LEU A 132 -30.48 -14.88 13.71
CA LEU A 132 -30.02 -16.15 13.15
C LEU A 132 -30.67 -17.29 13.93
N GLY A 133 -31.37 -18.15 13.20
CA GLY A 133 -32.16 -19.24 13.72
C GLY A 133 -31.36 -20.15 14.65
N ARG A 134 -32.01 -20.52 15.75
CA ARG A 134 -31.54 -21.48 16.75
C ARG A 134 -31.32 -22.86 16.12
N LYS A 135 -30.13 -23.43 16.40
CA LYS A 135 -29.74 -24.86 16.46
C LYS A 135 -28.88 -25.38 15.29
N GLY A 136 -27.57 -25.60 15.56
CA GLY A 136 -26.71 -26.46 14.75
C GLY A 136 -25.21 -26.28 14.96
N LYS A 137 -24.64 -27.01 15.94
CA LYS A 137 -23.22 -27.45 16.05
C LYS A 137 -22.11 -26.40 15.96
N GLN A 138 -21.73 -25.83 17.11
CA GLN A 138 -20.44 -25.14 17.30
C GLN A 138 -19.24 -26.11 17.41
N SER A 139 -19.47 -27.43 17.49
CA SER A 139 -18.41 -28.43 17.62
C SER A 139 -17.63 -28.68 16.33
N ASP A 140 -18.26 -28.48 15.16
CA ASP A 140 -17.63 -28.78 13.87
C ASP A 140 -16.57 -27.72 13.49
N LEU A 141 -16.69 -26.49 14.04
CA LEU A 141 -15.71 -25.41 13.77
C LEU A 141 -14.43 -25.58 14.58
N ILE A 142 -14.51 -26.11 15.80
CA ILE A 142 -13.32 -26.32 16.66
C ILE A 142 -12.52 -27.54 16.19
N SER A 143 -13.20 -28.58 15.69
CA SER A 143 -12.52 -29.75 15.11
C SER A 143 -11.89 -29.49 13.73
N ALA A 144 -12.38 -28.50 12.96
CA ALA A 144 -11.78 -28.13 11.68
C ALA A 144 -10.47 -27.31 11.82
N LEU A 145 -10.16 -26.83 13.03
CA LEU A 145 -8.97 -26.02 13.33
C LEU A 145 -7.93 -26.75 14.20
N GLY A 146 -8.21 -27.99 14.60
CA GLY A 146 -7.44 -28.69 15.63
C GLY A 146 -6.84 -30.00 15.13
N GLY A 147 -5.64 -29.93 14.55
CA GLY A 147 -4.83 -31.11 14.28
C GLY A 147 -3.73 -30.83 13.28
N ASP A 148 -2.67 -30.14 13.70
CA ASP A 148 -1.30 -30.62 13.48
C ASP A 148 -0.24 -29.71 14.15
N ALA A 149 0.63 -30.38 14.89
CA ALA A 149 2.04 -30.11 15.18
C ALA A 149 2.45 -28.84 15.95
N GLU A 150 2.73 -29.07 17.23
CA GLU A 150 3.90 -28.50 17.92
C GLU A 150 5.16 -28.59 17.03
N VAL A 151 5.82 -27.44 16.81
CA VAL A 151 7.25 -27.39 16.47
C VAL A 151 7.83 -26.20 17.24
N GLU A 152 8.45 -26.51 18.37
CA GLU A 152 9.53 -25.68 18.91
C GLU A 152 10.64 -25.60 17.85
N SER A 153 11.07 -24.40 17.49
CA SER A 153 12.37 -24.21 16.83
C SER A 153 12.98 -22.89 17.24
N GLU A 154 14.22 -23.01 17.66
CA GLU A 154 15.10 -22.03 18.25
C GLU A 154 15.38 -20.85 17.31
N VAL A 155 15.56 -19.66 17.90
CA VAL A 155 15.97 -18.45 17.19
C VAL A 155 17.47 -18.58 16.91
N GLU A 156 17.83 -19.18 15.77
CA GLU A 156 19.20 -19.17 15.24
C GLU A 156 19.40 -17.87 14.43
N ALA A 157 20.43 -17.12 14.79
CA ALA A 157 20.79 -15.86 14.15
C ALA A 157 21.38 -16.13 12.75
N GLU A 158 20.74 -15.58 11.73
CA GLU A 158 21.26 -15.62 10.36
C GLU A 158 22.36 -14.56 10.17
N PRO A 159 23.51 -14.89 9.53
CA PRO A 159 24.61 -13.94 9.33
C PRO A 159 24.32 -12.93 8.21
N GLU A 160 24.77 -11.70 8.41
CA GLU A 160 24.66 -10.57 7.47
C GLU A 160 25.19 -10.91 6.06
N PRO A 161 24.55 -10.40 4.98
CA PRO A 161 25.04 -10.61 3.63
C PRO A 161 26.32 -9.78 3.37
N LYS A 162 27.40 -10.47 2.99
CA LYS A 162 28.61 -9.84 2.42
C LYS A 162 28.26 -9.10 1.14
N VAL A 163 28.48 -7.79 1.14
CA VAL A 163 28.45 -6.95 -0.06
C VAL A 163 29.67 -7.28 -0.92
N GLU A 164 29.43 -7.90 -2.08
CA GLU A 164 30.40 -8.09 -3.14
C GLU A 164 30.51 -6.79 -3.95
N ALA A 165 31.73 -6.27 -4.12
CA ALA A 165 31.99 -5.05 -4.85
C ALA A 165 31.65 -5.25 -6.33
N THR A 166 30.66 -4.50 -6.83
CA THR A 166 30.39 -4.41 -8.27
C THR A 166 31.41 -3.45 -8.89
N GLU A 167 32.38 -4.01 -9.62
CA GLU A 167 33.28 -3.22 -10.46
C GLU A 167 32.48 -2.60 -11.62
N VAL A 168 32.44 -1.27 -11.69
CA VAL A 168 31.79 -0.55 -12.79
C VAL A 168 32.72 -0.58 -14.00
N SER A 169 32.25 -1.20 -15.10
CA SER A 169 32.96 -1.35 -16.37
C SER A 169 33.43 0.00 -16.93
N THR A 170 34.69 0.03 -17.39
CA THR A 170 35.41 1.17 -17.98
C THR A 170 34.85 1.65 -19.33
N ASP A 171 33.83 0.99 -19.87
CA ASP A 171 33.32 1.21 -21.23
C ASP A 171 32.57 2.53 -21.44
N VAL A 172 32.18 3.23 -20.36
CA VAL A 172 31.45 4.52 -20.48
C VAL A 172 32.40 5.69 -20.76
N LEU A 173 33.67 5.58 -20.38
CA LEU A 173 34.65 6.68 -20.52
C LEU A 173 35.21 6.79 -21.95
N GLU A 174 35.31 5.69 -22.71
CA GLU A 174 35.86 5.74 -24.08
C GLU A 174 34.90 6.36 -25.12
N LYS A 175 33.58 6.34 -24.87
CA LYS A 175 32.60 6.92 -25.81
C LYS A 175 32.60 8.45 -25.86
N VAL A 176 33.16 9.13 -24.85
CA VAL A 176 33.17 10.61 -24.80
C VAL A 176 34.40 11.18 -25.52
N GLU A 177 35.48 10.41 -25.69
CA GLU A 177 36.69 10.88 -26.36
C GLU A 177 36.66 10.76 -27.90
N GLN A 178 35.69 10.02 -28.47
CA GLN A 178 35.59 9.78 -29.91
C GLN A 178 34.69 10.77 -30.68
N GLU A 179 34.03 11.72 -30.00
CA GLU A 179 33.18 12.75 -30.61
C GLU A 179 33.80 14.17 -30.63
N ARG A 180 35.14 14.28 -30.60
CA ARG A 180 35.85 15.56 -30.79
C ARG A 180 36.80 15.53 -31.98
#